data_AF-A0A6N8B8D0-F1
#
_entry.id   AF-A0A6N8B8D0-F1
#
_cell.length_a   1.000
_cell.length_b   1.000
_cell.length_c   1.000
_cell.angle_alpha   90.00
_cell.angle_beta   90.00
_cell.angle_gamma   90.00
#
_symmetry.space_group_name_H-M   'P 1'
#
loop_
_entity.id
_entity.type
_entity.pdbx_description
1 polymer ?
#
loop_
_entity_poly.entity_id
_entity_poly.type
_entity_poly.pdbx_seq_one_letter_code
_entity_poly.pdbx_strand_id
1 'polypeptide(L)'
;MKKIVIAGRNDAGKSTILGEVYKGLKNKGYQPMAVGSGAQDEKPYLHKGIDVNYLHIAVPEPGWDVVEDIERVIRDTLNKLEEKNKLIKNARRALEDLNKVRSVLELGSLSQRDIPGAADRPNVFLVEAVGINDGYKSEESRKLADILLTVIPAHIKGEILMESKNILLDEADIIVVTKIDEAPRDVTSTTVKLLKRIYPYKPIIPVVATQGVHMELVTDEILKLMVDPLILLDKAEQQQDINKKH
;
A
#
# COMPACT_ATOMS: atom_id res chain seq x y z
N MET A 1 -0.94 10.71 7.28
CA MET A 1 -0.34 9.89 6.21
C MET A 1 -1.42 8.97 5.70
N LYS A 2 -1.54 8.78 4.38
CA LYS A 2 -2.65 8.01 3.80
C LYS A 2 -2.46 6.51 4.03
N LYS A 3 -3.53 5.83 4.45
CA LYS A 3 -3.63 4.37 4.59
C LYS A 3 -4.45 3.81 3.42
N ILE A 4 -3.79 3.04 2.57
CA ILE A 4 -4.43 2.28 1.50
C ILE A 4 -4.66 0.86 2.04
N VAL A 5 -5.92 0.50 2.23
CA VAL A 5 -6.30 -0.83 2.72
C VAL A 5 -6.67 -1.70 1.53
N ILE A 6 -6.06 -2.87 1.45
CA ILE A 6 -6.29 -3.88 0.43
C ILE A 6 -7.03 -5.03 1.09
N ALA A 7 -8.28 -5.22 0.69
CA ALA A 7 -9.20 -6.17 1.32
C ALA A 7 -9.99 -6.97 0.28
N GLY A 8 -10.71 -8.00 0.73
CA GLY A 8 -11.48 -8.90 -0.12
C GLY A 8 -10.79 -10.25 -0.36
N ARG A 9 -11.27 -11.00 -1.36
CA ARG A 9 -10.73 -12.34 -1.65
C ARG A 9 -9.50 -12.23 -2.55
N ASN A 10 -8.34 -12.12 -1.91
CA ASN A 10 -7.05 -12.19 -2.58
C ASN A 10 -6.59 -13.65 -2.76
N ASP A 11 -5.70 -13.85 -3.73
CA ASP A 11 -5.17 -15.12 -4.22
C ASP A 11 -4.51 -15.97 -3.12
N ALA A 12 -5.28 -16.82 -2.41
CA ALA A 12 -4.79 -17.92 -1.58
C ALA A 12 -3.50 -17.63 -0.75
N GLY A 13 -3.37 -16.41 -0.21
CA GLY A 13 -2.22 -15.99 0.61
C GLY A 13 -0.95 -15.52 -0.13
N LYS A 14 -0.98 -15.22 -1.44
CA LYS A 14 0.22 -14.81 -2.21
C LYS A 14 0.49 -13.29 -2.30
N SER A 15 -0.19 -12.44 -1.53
CA SER A 15 0.01 -10.98 -1.44
C SER A 15 0.38 -10.28 -2.76
N THR A 16 -0.27 -10.66 -3.86
CA THR A 16 0.22 -10.27 -5.19
C THR A 16 -0.17 -8.82 -5.51
N ILE A 17 -1.38 -8.40 -5.14
CA ILE A 17 -1.84 -7.01 -5.33
C ILE A 17 -1.03 -6.02 -4.48
N LEU A 18 -0.80 -6.32 -3.19
CA LEU A 18 -0.04 -5.42 -2.32
C LEU A 18 1.39 -5.24 -2.85
N GLY A 19 2.06 -6.32 -3.25
CA GLY A 19 3.41 -6.24 -3.84
C GLY A 19 3.48 -5.39 -5.09
N GLU A 20 2.54 -5.55 -6.03
CA GLU A 20 2.51 -4.74 -7.26
C GLU A 20 2.17 -3.28 -6.98
N VAL A 21 1.26 -2.98 -6.04
CA VAL A 21 0.96 -1.60 -5.61
C VAL A 21 2.16 -0.97 -4.92
N TYR A 22 2.87 -1.71 -4.06
CA TYR A 22 4.11 -1.26 -3.41
C TYR A 22 5.14 -0.84 -4.46
N LYS A 23 5.39 -1.70 -5.45
CA LYS A 23 6.32 -1.42 -6.54
C LYS A 23 5.87 -0.22 -7.39
N GLY A 24 4.58 -0.14 -7.72
CA GLY A 24 4.00 0.98 -8.46
C GLY A 24 4.22 2.32 -7.75
N LEU A 25 3.95 2.37 -6.44
CA LEU A 25 4.15 3.57 -5.62
C LEU A 25 5.63 3.94 -5.49
N LYS A 26 6.53 2.96 -5.26
CA LYS A 26 7.99 3.19 -5.26
C LYS A 26 8.47 3.81 -6.57
N ASN A 27 8.01 3.29 -7.71
CA ASN A 27 8.37 3.82 -9.03
C ASN A 27 7.88 5.25 -9.27
N LYS A 28 6.85 5.68 -8.53
CA LYS A 28 6.28 7.04 -8.60
C LYS A 28 6.85 7.97 -7.52
N GLY A 29 7.92 7.55 -6.83
CA GLY A 29 8.64 8.36 -5.84
C GLY A 29 8.06 8.34 -4.42
N TYR A 30 7.09 7.45 -4.14
CA TYR A 30 6.60 7.25 -2.78
C TYR A 30 7.50 6.28 -2.01
N GLN A 31 7.43 6.35 -0.68
CA GLN A 31 8.05 5.40 0.23
C GLN A 31 6.94 4.65 1.00
N PRO A 32 6.35 3.60 0.40
CA PRO A 32 5.35 2.78 1.07
C PRO A 32 5.93 1.95 2.21
N MET A 33 5.10 1.73 3.23
CA MET A 33 5.28 0.70 4.26
C MET A 33 4.12 -0.29 4.18
N ALA A 34 4.44 -1.57 4.04
CA ALA A 34 3.51 -2.67 4.00
C ALA A 34 3.25 -3.22 5.41
N VAL A 35 1.97 -3.40 5.75
CA VAL A 35 1.51 -4.00 6.99
C VAL A 35 0.53 -5.12 6.67
N GLY A 36 0.93 -6.37 6.89
CA GLY A 36 0.02 -7.52 6.86
C GLY A 36 -0.76 -7.62 8.16
N SER A 37 -2.00 -8.12 8.11
CA SER A 37 -2.81 -8.39 9.31
C SER A 37 -3.12 -9.88 9.49
N GLY A 38 -3.08 -10.37 10.72
CA GLY A 38 -3.30 -11.78 11.06
C GLY A 38 -2.06 -12.65 10.87
N ALA A 39 -2.18 -13.95 11.17
CA ALA A 39 -1.09 -14.91 11.04
C ALA A 39 -0.75 -15.15 9.55
N GLN A 40 0.26 -14.45 9.05
CA GLN A 40 0.72 -14.54 7.67
C GLN A 40 2.22 -14.87 7.61
N ASP A 41 2.65 -15.54 6.52
CA ASP A 41 4.07 -15.71 6.22
C ASP A 41 4.61 -14.41 5.58
N GLU A 42 5.77 -13.94 6.00
CA GLU A 42 6.45 -12.75 5.43
C GLU A 42 7.07 -13.06 4.05
N LYS A 43 7.38 -14.32 3.75
CA LYS A 43 8.10 -14.72 2.53
C LYS A 43 7.44 -14.26 1.22
N PRO A 44 6.10 -14.33 1.04
CA PRO A 44 5.45 -13.85 -0.17
C PRO A 44 5.71 -12.37 -0.45
N TYR A 45 5.75 -11.55 0.61
CA TYR A 45 6.01 -10.12 0.53
C TYR A 45 7.46 -9.82 0.13
N LEU A 46 8.41 -10.54 0.73
CA LEU A 46 9.83 -10.39 0.44
C LEU A 46 10.17 -10.81 -1.00
N HIS A 47 9.57 -11.90 -1.49
CA HIS A 47 9.72 -12.30 -2.90
C HIS A 47 9.17 -11.27 -3.89
N LYS A 48 8.28 -10.37 -3.44
CA LYS A 48 7.74 -9.27 -4.24
C LYS A 48 8.58 -7.98 -4.16
N GLY A 49 9.76 -8.04 -3.53
CA GLY A 49 10.71 -6.94 -3.49
C GLY A 49 10.35 -5.85 -2.49
N ILE A 50 9.47 -6.15 -1.53
CA ILE A 50 9.23 -5.27 -0.38
C ILE A 50 10.45 -5.36 0.53
N ASP A 51 11.08 -4.23 0.80
CA ASP A 51 12.24 -4.16 1.69
C ASP A 51 11.82 -4.51 3.12
N VAL A 52 12.62 -5.36 3.77
CA VAL A 52 12.39 -5.88 5.14
C VAL A 52 12.15 -4.75 6.15
N ASN A 53 12.79 -3.59 6.00
CA ASN A 53 12.59 -2.46 6.91
C ASN A 53 11.16 -1.86 6.80
N TYR A 54 10.47 -2.11 5.69
CA TYR A 54 9.16 -1.56 5.36
C TYR A 54 8.07 -2.64 5.29
N LEU A 55 8.34 -3.86 5.74
CA LEU A 55 7.37 -4.94 5.87
C LEU A 55 7.15 -5.28 7.34
N HIS A 56 5.90 -5.25 7.80
CA HIS A 56 5.53 -5.59 9.17
C HIS A 56 4.26 -6.44 9.17
N ILE A 57 4.13 -7.34 10.15
CA ILE A 57 2.91 -8.13 10.34
C ILE A 57 2.31 -7.79 11.71
N ALA A 58 1.06 -7.35 11.70
CA ALA A 58 0.23 -7.17 12.88
C ALA A 58 -0.50 -8.48 13.18
N VAL A 59 -0.06 -9.18 14.21
CA VAL A 59 -0.72 -10.39 14.73
C VAL A 59 -1.35 -10.02 16.07
N PRO A 60 -2.66 -9.73 16.11
CA PRO A 60 -3.32 -9.34 17.35
C PRO A 60 -3.34 -10.50 18.33
N GLU A 61 -3.16 -10.19 19.62
CA GLU A 61 -3.39 -11.17 20.68
C GLU A 61 -4.87 -11.58 20.73
N PRO A 62 -5.20 -12.78 21.23
CA PRO A 62 -6.59 -13.20 21.37
C PRO A 62 -7.42 -12.18 22.17
N GLY A 63 -8.50 -11.68 21.56
CA GLY A 63 -9.41 -10.70 22.17
C GLY A 63 -9.03 -9.23 21.96
N TRP A 64 -7.93 -8.94 21.24
CA TRP A 64 -7.57 -7.58 20.83
C TRP A 64 -8.20 -7.19 19.50
N ASP A 65 -8.49 -5.89 19.37
CA ASP A 65 -8.98 -5.29 18.13
C ASP A 65 -7.84 -5.23 17.08
N VAL A 66 -8.12 -5.76 15.88
CA VAL A 66 -7.12 -5.86 14.81
C VAL A 66 -6.76 -4.48 14.23
N VAL A 67 -7.70 -3.54 14.20
CA VAL A 67 -7.46 -2.16 13.74
C VAL A 67 -6.50 -1.48 14.69
N GLU A 68 -6.76 -1.56 16.00
CA GLU A 68 -5.88 -0.99 17.02
C GLU A 68 -4.47 -1.60 16.95
N ASP A 69 -4.37 -2.92 16.73
CA ASP A 69 -3.08 -3.60 16.59
C ASP A 69 -2.30 -3.13 15.36
N ILE A 70 -2.96 -2.99 14.20
CA ILE A 70 -2.34 -2.43 12.99
C ILE A 70 -1.84 -1.01 13.24
N GLU A 71 -2.65 -0.16 13.89
CA GLU A 71 -2.24 1.22 14.22
C GLU A 71 -1.08 1.27 15.20
N ARG A 72 -1.06 0.37 16.18
CA ARG A 72 0.05 0.20 17.12
C ARG A 72 1.33 -0.19 16.37
N VAL A 73 1.27 -1.21 15.51
CA VAL A 73 2.42 -1.66 14.69
C VAL A 73 2.95 -0.53 13.82
N ILE A 74 2.07 0.22 13.15
CA ILE A 74 2.48 1.39 12.35
C ILE A 74 3.25 2.41 13.21
N ARG A 75 2.72 2.78 14.39
CA ARG A 75 3.37 3.74 15.29
C ARG A 75 4.70 3.24 15.83
N ASP A 76 4.74 2.00 16.32
CA ASP A 76 5.93 1.38 16.89
C ASP A 76 7.05 1.30 15.85
N THR A 77 6.71 0.92 14.62
CA THR A 77 7.67 0.83 13.53
C THR A 77 8.21 2.19 13.12
N LEU A 78 7.36 3.22 13.02
CA LEU A 78 7.84 4.58 12.75
C LEU A 78 8.82 5.05 13.83
N ASN A 79 8.50 4.83 15.10
CA ASN A 79 9.37 5.21 16.22
C ASN A 79 10.72 4.48 16.15
N LYS A 80 10.71 3.17 15.91
CA LYS A 80 11.93 2.37 15.73
C LYS A 80 12.78 2.85 14.55
N LEU A 81 12.15 3.22 13.44
CA LEU A 81 12.83 3.73 12.25
C LEU A 81 13.49 5.09 12.53
N GLU A 82 12.77 6.00 13.20
CA GLU A 82 13.31 7.29 13.62
C GLU A 82 14.48 7.15 14.60
N GLU A 83 14.36 6.25 15.58
CA GLU A 83 15.42 5.97 16.55
C GLU A 83 16.68 5.39 15.86
N LYS A 84 16.50 4.39 14.99
CA LYS A 84 17.59 3.81 14.19
C LYS A 84 18.28 4.88 13.34
N ASN A 85 17.53 5.75 12.69
CA ASN A 85 18.08 6.86 11.91
C ASN A 85 18.85 7.87 12.76
N LYS A 86 18.38 8.17 13.98
CA LYS A 86 19.09 9.02 14.93
C LYS A 86 20.43 8.41 15.35
N LEU A 87 20.46 7.10 15.61
CA LEU A 87 21.69 6.37 15.93
C LEU A 87 22.69 6.39 14.75
N ILE A 88 22.22 6.16 13.52
CA ILE A 88 23.05 6.22 12.32
C ILE A 88 23.65 7.63 12.15
N LYS A 89 22.84 8.68 12.32
CA LYS A 89 23.30 10.06 12.23
C LYS A 89 24.38 10.37 13.28
N ASN A 90 24.17 9.93 14.52
CA ASN A 90 25.14 10.11 15.60
C ASN A 90 26.45 9.35 15.33
N ALA A 91 26.36 8.11 14.81
CA ALA A 91 27.54 7.32 14.44
C ALA A 91 28.36 7.99 13.33
N ARG A 92 27.70 8.52 12.29
CA ARG A 92 28.37 9.26 11.21
C ARG A 92 29.08 10.51 11.73
N ARG A 93 28.41 11.27 12.61
CA ARG A 93 28.98 12.47 13.23
C ARG A 93 30.20 12.14 14.09
N ALA A 94 30.11 11.12 14.94
CA ALA A 94 31.23 10.68 15.77
C ALA A 94 32.43 10.23 14.92
N LEU A 95 32.19 9.52 13.81
CA LEU A 95 33.24 9.11 12.89
C LEU A 95 33.88 10.31 12.17
N GLU A 96 33.08 11.30 11.79
CA GLU A 96 33.57 12.54 11.19
C GLU A 96 34.48 13.31 12.18
N ASP A 97 34.06 13.44 13.44
CA ASP A 97 34.83 14.11 14.47
C ASP A 97 36.14 13.34 14.79
N LEU A 98 36.09 12.01 14.81
CA LEU A 98 37.27 11.17 14.96
C LEU A 98 38.23 11.30 13.77
N ASN A 99 37.70 11.43 12.54
CA ASN A 99 38.52 11.68 11.36
C ASN A 99 39.19 13.07 11.38
N LYS A 100 38.54 14.09 11.95
CA LYS A 100 39.18 15.41 12.19
C LYS A 100 40.39 15.27 13.11
N VAL A 101 40.25 14.56 14.23
CA VAL A 101 41.36 14.30 15.17
C VAL A 101 42.48 13.51 14.49
N ARG A 102 42.15 12.44 13.77
CA ARG A 102 43.15 11.63 13.04
C ARG A 102 43.90 12.42 11.98
N SER A 103 43.24 13.36 11.31
CA SER A 103 43.89 14.24 10.34
C SER A 103 44.94 15.15 10.99
N VAL A 104 44.66 15.68 12.19
CA VAL A 104 45.64 16.49 12.95
C VAL A 104 46.82 15.64 13.39
N LEU A 105 46.61 14.36 13.66
CA LEU A 105 47.65 13.41 14.05
C LEU A 105 48.33 12.70 12.85
N GLU A 106 48.00 13.08 11.61
CA GLU A 106 48.54 12.46 10.38
C GLU A 106 48.25 10.95 10.24
N LEU A 107 47.19 10.44 10.87
CA LEU A 107 46.85 9.01 10.95
C LEU A 107 45.91 8.52 9.83
N GLY A 108 45.63 9.34 8.81
CA GLY A 108 44.67 9.04 7.73
C GLY A 108 43.20 8.92 8.20
N SER A 109 42.25 8.82 7.27
CA SER A 109 40.81 8.78 7.57
C SER A 109 40.23 7.37 7.60
N LEU A 110 39.28 7.12 8.49
CA LEU A 110 38.40 5.94 8.48
C LEU A 110 37.23 6.10 7.52
N SER A 111 36.87 4.99 6.88
CA SER A 111 35.76 4.89 5.93
C SER A 111 34.41 4.88 6.64
N GLN A 112 33.40 5.55 6.06
CA GLN A 112 32.01 5.44 6.52
C GLN A 112 31.26 4.25 5.92
N ARG A 113 31.91 3.42 5.09
CA ARG A 113 31.26 2.32 4.35
C ARG A 113 30.58 1.30 5.28
N ASP A 114 31.08 1.14 6.50
CA ASP A 114 30.53 0.19 7.48
C ASP A 114 29.31 0.75 8.23
N ILE A 115 29.01 2.05 8.10
CA ILE A 115 27.80 2.65 8.67
C ILE A 115 26.67 2.57 7.64
N PRO A 116 25.54 1.88 7.95
CA PRO A 116 24.43 1.76 7.02
C PRO A 116 23.81 3.13 6.67
N GLY A 117 23.12 3.19 5.52
CA GLY A 117 22.32 4.36 5.14
C GLY A 117 21.14 4.55 6.09
N ALA A 118 20.71 5.79 6.29
CA ALA A 118 19.45 6.07 6.97
C ALA A 118 18.29 5.58 6.08
N ALA A 119 17.26 5.00 6.69
CA ALA A 119 16.06 4.61 5.98
C ALA A 119 15.18 5.84 5.72
N ASP A 120 14.54 5.91 4.56
CA ASP A 120 13.57 6.96 4.25
C ASP A 120 12.34 6.83 5.15
N ARG A 121 11.78 7.97 5.57
CA ARG A 121 10.53 7.96 6.32
C ARG A 121 9.39 7.53 5.39
N PRO A 122 8.56 6.53 5.78
CA PRO A 122 7.39 6.16 5.00
C PRO A 122 6.43 7.34 4.85
N ASN A 123 5.80 7.47 3.67
CA ASN A 123 4.83 8.52 3.38
C ASN A 123 3.44 7.99 2.99
N VAL A 124 3.29 6.67 2.84
CA VAL A 124 2.03 5.98 2.59
C VAL A 124 2.07 4.60 3.24
N PHE A 125 0.94 4.15 3.77
CA PHE A 125 0.80 2.81 4.36
C PHE A 125 -0.05 1.93 3.45
N LEU A 126 0.43 0.73 3.17
CA LEU A 126 -0.30 -0.33 2.49
C LEU A 126 -0.67 -1.38 3.52
N VAL A 127 -1.95 -1.57 3.77
CA VAL A 127 -2.43 -2.56 4.73
C VAL A 127 -3.11 -3.69 3.99
N GLU A 128 -2.63 -4.92 4.16
CA GLU A 128 -3.35 -6.11 3.69
C GLU A 128 -4.21 -6.69 4.80
N ALA A 129 -5.52 -6.48 4.67
CA ALA A 129 -6.55 -6.74 5.67
C ALA A 129 -7.01 -8.21 5.71
N VAL A 130 -6.09 -9.19 5.62
CA VAL A 130 -6.44 -10.62 5.64
C VAL A 130 -6.96 -11.06 7.02
N GLY A 131 -6.42 -10.50 8.10
CA GLY A 131 -6.81 -10.86 9.48
C GLY A 131 -8.22 -10.41 9.90
N ILE A 132 -8.85 -9.54 9.11
CA ILE A 132 -10.22 -9.04 9.29
C ILE A 132 -11.15 -9.44 8.13
N ASN A 133 -10.72 -10.40 7.31
CA ASN A 133 -11.42 -10.77 6.09
C ASN A 133 -12.64 -11.66 6.37
N ASP A 134 -13.78 -11.06 6.69
CA ASP A 134 -15.10 -11.72 6.66
C ASP A 134 -15.72 -11.65 5.24
N GLY A 135 -14.96 -12.10 4.25
CA GLY A 135 -15.31 -12.01 2.84
C GLY A 135 -15.38 -10.56 2.34
N TYR A 136 -16.57 -9.98 2.32
CA TYR A 136 -16.80 -8.60 1.86
C TYR A 136 -17.53 -7.72 2.89
N LYS A 137 -17.61 -8.17 4.14
CA LYS A 137 -18.48 -7.56 5.16
C LYS A 137 -17.75 -6.81 6.27
N SER A 138 -16.41 -6.73 6.22
CA SER A 138 -15.62 -6.09 7.29
C SER A 138 -15.79 -4.57 7.30
N GLU A 139 -16.41 -4.05 8.35
CA GLU A 139 -16.47 -2.61 8.63
C GLU A 139 -15.10 -2.07 9.06
N GLU A 140 -14.32 -2.89 9.75
CA GLU A 140 -13.01 -2.57 10.32
C GLU A 140 -12.03 -2.17 9.22
N SER A 141 -12.01 -2.95 8.13
CA SER A 141 -11.17 -2.68 6.96
C SER A 141 -11.45 -1.29 6.37
N ARG A 142 -12.73 -0.91 6.36
CA ARG A 142 -13.15 0.39 5.82
C ARG A 142 -12.85 1.53 6.79
N LYS A 143 -13.10 1.35 8.08
CA LYS A 143 -12.77 2.34 9.13
C LYS A 143 -11.28 2.68 9.14
N LEU A 144 -10.42 1.71 8.82
CA LEU A 144 -8.97 1.91 8.73
C LEU A 144 -8.52 2.66 7.46
N ALA A 145 -9.33 2.63 6.39
CA ALA A 145 -8.93 3.04 5.05
C ALA A 145 -9.13 4.54 4.81
N ASP A 146 -8.06 5.23 4.40
CA ASP A 146 -8.21 6.47 3.63
C ASP A 146 -8.62 6.16 2.18
N ILE A 147 -8.10 5.06 1.64
CA ILE A 147 -8.43 4.52 0.32
C ILE A 147 -8.63 3.01 0.47
N LEU A 148 -9.82 2.51 0.11
CA LEU A 148 -10.17 1.10 0.15
C LEU A 148 -10.08 0.47 -1.24
N LEU A 149 -9.11 -0.43 -1.40
CA LEU A 149 -8.91 -1.26 -2.58
C LEU A 149 -9.53 -2.64 -2.33
N THR A 150 -10.66 -2.93 -2.99
CA THR A 150 -11.33 -4.22 -2.83
C THR A 150 -11.00 -5.16 -3.98
N VAL A 151 -10.44 -6.32 -3.66
CA VAL A 151 -9.97 -7.33 -4.60
C VAL A 151 -11.00 -8.45 -4.70
N ILE A 152 -11.37 -8.78 -5.94
CA ILE A 152 -12.29 -9.88 -6.26
C ILE A 152 -11.73 -10.74 -7.40
N PRO A 153 -11.87 -12.07 -7.35
CA PRO A 153 -11.49 -12.93 -8.46
C PRO A 153 -12.51 -12.84 -9.59
N ALA A 154 -12.06 -12.93 -10.84
CA ALA A 154 -12.93 -12.84 -12.03
C ALA A 154 -14.04 -13.90 -12.07
N HIS A 155 -13.81 -15.07 -11.47
CA HIS A 155 -14.76 -16.19 -11.39
C HIS A 155 -15.64 -16.15 -10.12
N ILE A 156 -15.74 -15.01 -9.44
CA ILE A 156 -16.63 -14.87 -8.28
C ILE A 156 -18.10 -15.10 -8.69
N LYS A 157 -18.84 -15.83 -7.87
CA LYS A 157 -20.27 -16.07 -8.11
C LYS A 157 -21.04 -14.76 -8.02
N GLY A 158 -21.94 -14.52 -8.98
CA GLY A 158 -22.79 -13.31 -8.99
C GLY A 158 -23.65 -13.15 -7.73
N GLU A 159 -24.08 -14.25 -7.11
CA GLU A 159 -24.81 -14.25 -5.83
C GLU A 159 -24.05 -13.52 -4.72
N ILE A 160 -22.72 -13.70 -4.67
CA ILE A 160 -21.86 -13.04 -3.68
C ILE A 160 -21.80 -11.55 -3.98
N LEU A 161 -21.74 -11.15 -5.25
CA LEU A 161 -21.73 -9.73 -5.64
C LEU A 161 -23.05 -9.01 -5.36
N MET A 162 -24.16 -9.75 -5.38
CA MET A 162 -25.50 -9.21 -5.16
C MET A 162 -25.98 -9.37 -3.71
N GLU A 163 -25.16 -9.97 -2.84
CA GLU A 163 -25.49 -10.15 -1.43
C GLU A 163 -25.65 -8.79 -0.74
N SER A 164 -26.63 -8.67 0.17
CA SER A 164 -26.80 -7.46 0.96
C SER A 164 -25.64 -7.28 1.94
N LYS A 165 -25.25 -6.03 2.19
CA LYS A 165 -24.20 -5.63 3.15
C LYS A 165 -22.79 -6.06 2.73
N ASN A 166 -22.47 -5.96 1.45
CA ASN A 166 -21.10 -6.14 0.98
C ASN A 166 -20.30 -4.85 1.20
N ILE A 167 -20.05 -4.50 2.46
CA ILE A 167 -19.41 -3.23 2.88
C ILE A 167 -18.13 -2.96 2.09
N LEU A 168 -17.29 -3.96 1.86
CA LEU A 168 -16.07 -3.79 1.08
C LEU A 168 -16.35 -3.41 -0.38
N LEU A 169 -17.36 -3.99 -1.03
CA LEU A 169 -17.72 -3.61 -2.39
C LEU A 169 -18.51 -2.31 -2.45
N ASP A 170 -19.40 -2.09 -1.50
CA ASP A 170 -20.30 -0.93 -1.39
C ASP A 170 -19.53 0.35 -1.02
N GLU A 171 -18.43 0.22 -0.26
CA GLU A 171 -17.57 1.33 0.17
C GLU A 171 -16.16 1.30 -0.43
N ALA A 172 -15.87 0.38 -1.37
CA ALA A 172 -14.65 0.40 -2.16
C ALA A 172 -14.49 1.75 -2.87
N ASP A 173 -13.28 2.31 -2.79
CA ASP A 173 -12.88 3.42 -3.64
C ASP A 173 -12.42 2.92 -5.01
N ILE A 174 -11.81 1.72 -5.05
CA ILE A 174 -11.39 1.04 -6.27
C ILE A 174 -11.72 -0.45 -6.14
N ILE A 175 -12.30 -1.04 -7.19
CA ILE A 175 -12.54 -2.48 -7.29
C ILE A 175 -11.54 -3.09 -8.28
N VAL A 176 -10.74 -4.05 -7.82
CA VAL A 176 -9.77 -4.77 -8.62
C VAL A 176 -10.27 -6.17 -8.92
N VAL A 177 -10.42 -6.49 -10.21
CA VAL A 177 -10.82 -7.83 -10.66
C VAL A 177 -9.56 -8.62 -11.03
N THR A 178 -9.13 -9.53 -10.16
CA THR A 178 -7.93 -10.37 -10.37
C THR A 178 -8.27 -11.69 -11.10
N LYS A 179 -7.25 -12.47 -11.47
CA LYS A 179 -7.37 -13.80 -12.12
C LYS A 179 -8.13 -13.80 -13.44
N ILE A 180 -8.01 -12.73 -14.21
CA ILE A 180 -8.66 -12.62 -15.53
C ILE A 180 -8.02 -13.54 -16.58
N ASP A 181 -6.80 -14.01 -16.31
CA ASP A 181 -6.04 -14.98 -17.08
C ASP A 181 -6.43 -16.43 -16.76
N GLU A 182 -6.90 -16.70 -15.53
CA GLU A 182 -7.38 -18.02 -15.11
C GLU A 182 -8.85 -18.28 -15.48
N ALA A 183 -9.66 -17.22 -15.60
CA ALA A 183 -11.08 -17.33 -15.89
C ALA A 183 -11.39 -17.26 -17.40
N PRO A 184 -12.40 -18.01 -17.90
CA PRO A 184 -12.90 -17.84 -19.26
C PRO A 184 -13.28 -16.38 -19.58
N ARG A 185 -13.02 -15.94 -20.81
CA ARG A 185 -13.22 -14.53 -21.22
C ARG A 185 -14.67 -14.06 -21.04
N ASP A 186 -15.64 -14.92 -21.30
CA ASP A 186 -17.06 -14.68 -21.13
C ASP A 186 -17.44 -14.51 -19.65
N VAL A 187 -16.85 -15.32 -18.76
CA VAL A 187 -17.02 -15.20 -17.30
C VAL A 187 -16.46 -13.87 -16.82
N THR A 188 -15.22 -13.56 -17.17
CA THR A 188 -14.58 -12.27 -16.82
C THR A 188 -15.40 -11.08 -17.32
N SER A 189 -15.83 -11.11 -18.59
CA SER A 189 -16.65 -10.05 -19.15
C SER A 189 -18.00 -9.89 -18.43
N THR A 190 -18.61 -11.00 -18.02
CA THR A 190 -19.91 -10.99 -17.32
C THR A 190 -19.75 -10.40 -15.93
N THR A 191 -18.73 -10.82 -15.18
CA THR A 191 -18.41 -10.28 -13.85
C THR A 191 -18.16 -8.77 -13.91
N VAL A 192 -17.32 -8.32 -14.84
CA VAL A 192 -17.02 -6.88 -15.00
C VAL A 192 -18.27 -6.08 -15.39
N LYS A 193 -19.11 -6.60 -16.29
CA LYS A 193 -20.37 -5.94 -16.68
C LYS A 193 -21.35 -5.85 -15.51
N LEU A 194 -21.46 -6.91 -14.71
CA LEU A 194 -22.31 -6.93 -13.52
C LEU A 194 -21.84 -5.90 -12.49
N LEU A 195 -20.55 -5.86 -12.19
CA LEU A 195 -19.97 -4.87 -11.27
C LEU A 195 -20.21 -3.44 -11.76
N LYS A 196 -20.04 -3.16 -13.06
CA LYS A 196 -20.32 -1.83 -13.63
C LYS A 196 -21.80 -1.46 -13.56
N ARG A 197 -22.71 -2.45 -13.55
CA ARG A 197 -24.14 -2.22 -13.38
C ARG A 197 -24.49 -1.90 -11.92
N ILE A 198 -23.87 -2.57 -10.97
CA ILE A 198 -24.12 -2.38 -9.53
C ILE A 198 -23.41 -1.11 -9.02
N TYR A 199 -22.18 -0.88 -9.47
CA TYR A 199 -21.28 0.19 -9.02
C TYR A 199 -20.81 1.08 -10.18
N PRO A 200 -21.72 1.83 -10.84
CA PRO A 200 -21.43 2.53 -12.09
C PRO A 200 -20.37 3.63 -11.97
N TYR A 201 -20.18 4.20 -10.78
CA TYR A 201 -19.26 5.32 -10.53
C TYR A 201 -17.90 4.88 -10.00
N LYS A 202 -17.70 3.58 -9.75
CA LYS A 202 -16.46 3.08 -9.16
C LYS A 202 -15.46 2.68 -10.25
N PRO A 203 -14.17 3.02 -10.11
CA PRO A 203 -13.11 2.42 -10.91
C PRO A 203 -13.11 0.90 -10.72
N ILE A 204 -13.45 0.17 -11.79
CA ILE A 204 -13.40 -1.30 -11.84
C ILE A 204 -12.30 -1.70 -12.81
N ILE A 205 -11.20 -2.22 -12.28
CA ILE A 205 -9.95 -2.44 -13.02
C ILE A 205 -9.64 -3.94 -13.06
N PRO A 206 -9.76 -4.61 -14.22
CA PRO A 206 -9.36 -6.00 -14.40
C PRO A 206 -7.83 -6.11 -14.56
N VAL A 207 -7.20 -6.99 -13.77
CA VAL A 207 -5.74 -7.14 -13.69
C VAL A 207 -5.30 -8.61 -13.73
N VAL A 208 -4.05 -8.83 -14.16
CA VAL A 208 -3.33 -10.09 -13.90
C VAL A 208 -2.20 -9.79 -12.91
N ALA A 209 -2.50 -9.94 -11.62
CA ALA A 209 -1.59 -9.55 -10.55
C ALA A 209 -0.23 -10.27 -10.64
N THR A 210 -0.24 -11.55 -11.00
CA THR A 210 0.96 -12.40 -11.12
C THR A 210 1.94 -11.90 -12.19
N GLN A 211 1.42 -11.24 -13.23
CA GLN A 211 2.15 -10.72 -14.37
C GLN A 211 2.28 -9.18 -14.35
N GLY A 212 1.71 -8.50 -13.35
CA GLY A 212 1.67 -7.04 -13.26
C GLY A 212 0.79 -6.35 -14.30
N VAL A 213 -0.02 -7.09 -15.07
CA VAL A 213 -0.82 -6.53 -16.16
C VAL A 213 -1.92 -5.62 -15.60
N HIS A 214 -1.97 -4.38 -16.11
CA HIS A 214 -2.89 -3.31 -15.71
C HIS A 214 -2.75 -2.82 -14.25
N MET A 215 -1.75 -3.28 -13.49
CA MET A 215 -1.50 -2.80 -12.12
C MET A 215 -1.10 -1.32 -12.07
N GLU A 216 -0.55 -0.80 -13.17
CA GLU A 216 -0.31 0.63 -13.36
C GLU A 216 -1.59 1.47 -13.29
N LEU A 217 -2.71 0.97 -13.85
CA LEU A 217 -4.00 1.64 -13.81
C LEU A 217 -4.54 1.72 -12.38
N VAL A 218 -4.34 0.66 -11.60
CA VAL A 218 -4.68 0.64 -10.17
C VAL A 218 -3.85 1.68 -9.42
N THR A 219 -2.55 1.72 -9.68
CA THR A 219 -1.64 2.69 -9.05
C THR A 219 -2.01 4.12 -9.41
N ASP A 220 -2.30 4.40 -10.67
CA ASP A 220 -2.67 5.75 -11.12
C ASP A 220 -4.00 6.20 -10.49
N GLU A 221 -4.96 5.30 -10.31
CA GLU A 221 -6.22 5.62 -9.63
C GLU A 221 -6.03 5.89 -8.13
N ILE A 222 -5.17 5.10 -7.46
CA ILE A 222 -4.74 5.37 -6.08
C ILE A 222 -4.13 6.78 -5.99
N LEU A 223 -3.23 7.13 -6.91
CA LEU A 223 -2.57 8.43 -6.90
C LEU A 223 -3.55 9.58 -7.10
N LYS A 224 -4.57 9.43 -7.95
CA LYS A 224 -5.63 10.44 -8.09
C LYS A 224 -6.37 10.66 -6.78
N LEU A 225 -6.71 9.59 -6.06
CA LEU A 225 -7.41 9.65 -4.77
C LEU A 225 -6.51 10.17 -3.63
N MET A 226 -5.20 10.03 -3.75
CA MET A 226 -4.24 10.61 -2.80
C MET A 226 -4.10 12.12 -2.96
N VAL A 227 -4.41 12.67 -4.14
CA VAL A 227 -4.43 14.11 -4.38
C VAL A 227 -5.80 14.66 -3.98
N ASP A 228 -5.82 15.67 -3.12
CA ASP A 228 -7.07 16.32 -2.71
C ASP A 228 -7.79 16.89 -3.94
N PRO A 229 -9.07 16.55 -4.19
CA PRO A 229 -9.85 17.11 -5.30
C PRO A 229 -9.89 18.64 -5.29
N LEU A 230 -9.84 19.29 -4.11
CA LEU A 230 -9.78 20.74 -4.00
C LEU A 230 -8.48 21.31 -4.56
N ILE A 231 -7.36 20.60 -4.39
CA ILE A 231 -6.05 21.01 -4.95
C ILE A 231 -6.06 20.90 -6.49
N LEU A 232 -6.82 19.97 -7.06
CA LEU A 232 -6.97 19.84 -8.51
C LEU A 232 -7.86 20.94 -9.10
N LEU A 233 -8.92 21.33 -8.41
CA LEU A 233 -9.79 22.46 -8.76
C LEU A 233 -9.02 23.79 -8.70
N ASP A 234 -8.30 24.06 -7.62
CA ASP A 234 -7.50 25.29 -7.48
C ASP A 234 -6.41 25.41 -8.57
N LYS A 235 -5.77 24.30 -8.95
CA LYS A 235 -4.78 24.29 -10.04
C LYS A 235 -5.43 24.47 -11.42
N ALA A 236 -6.62 23.92 -11.64
CA ALA A 236 -7.36 24.11 -12.88
C ALA A 236 -7.85 25.55 -13.05
N GLU A 237 -8.31 26.18 -11.96
CA GLU A 237 -8.71 27.61 -11.95
C GLU A 237 -7.51 28.53 -12.19
N GLN A 238 -6.36 28.27 -11.55
CA GLN A 238 -5.13 29.03 -11.77
C GLN A 238 -4.61 28.93 -13.22
N GLN A 239 -4.74 27.78 -13.88
CA GLN A 239 -4.36 27.63 -15.30
C GLN A 239 -5.33 28.36 -16.25
N GLN A 240 -6.62 28.44 -15.92
CA GLN A 240 -7.58 29.22 -16.70
C GLN A 240 -7.33 30.73 -16.61
N ASP A 241 -6.88 31.22 -15.45
CA ASP A 241 -6.54 32.65 -15.28
C ASP A 241 -5.24 33.06 -15.97
N ILE A 242 -4.28 32.14 -16.13
CA ILE A 242 -3.06 32.39 -16.92
C ILE A 242 -3.40 32.45 -18.42
N ASN A 243 -4.30 31.59 -18.90
CA ASN A 243 -4.73 31.58 -20.30
C ASN A 243 -5.69 32.73 -20.66
N LYS A 244 -6.32 33.40 -19.69
CA LYS A 244 -7.14 34.60 -19.92
C LYS A 244 -6.33 35.91 -19.91
N LYS A 245 -5.06 35.86 -19.51
CA LYS A 245 -4.14 37.01 -19.47
C LYS A 245 -3.15 37.04 -20.64
N HIS A 246 -3.30 36.15 -21.62
CA HIS A 246 -2.54 36.13 -22.87
C HIS A 246 -3.46 36.33 -24.07
#